data_AF-A0A653CUA4-F1
#
_entry.id   AF-A0A653CUA4-F1
#
_cell.length_a   1.000
_cell.length_b   1.000
_cell.length_c   1.000
_cell.angle_alpha   90.00
_cell.angle_beta   90.00
_cell.angle_gamma   90.00
#
_symmetry.space_group_name_H-M   'P 1'
#
loop_
_entity.id
_entity.type
_entity.pdbx_description
1 polymer ?
#
loop_
_entity_poly.entity_id
_entity_poly.type
_entity_poly.pdbx_seq_one_letter_code
_entity_poly.pdbx_strand_id
1 'polypeptide(L)'
;MAASAASAAAVSRGYQSMVVSTCIEGNANCIAISYAKLAAILAKRLTGETDCDILEEYLEEFESQFITTEGLREKIFKLKDKICLIFAGEPTVVVTGTGKGGRNQQLALNFAIEIFNLHIPKNVKVSFLSCGTDGIDGPTDAAGAISPNNMDTNWVKFAQDCLDNNDAYRFFQSWDSGDNLVKIGHTGTNVMDIHVLVVEKS
;
A
#
# COMPACT_ATOMS: atom_id res chain seq x y z
N MET A 1 -8.49 17.10 -6.37
CA MET A 1 -8.42 15.64 -6.62
C MET A 1 -8.21 14.92 -5.29
N ALA A 2 -8.74 13.70 -5.13
CA ALA A 2 -8.69 12.94 -3.87
C ALA A 2 -7.26 12.75 -3.34
N ALA A 3 -6.31 12.41 -4.22
CA ALA A 3 -4.89 12.24 -3.85
C ALA A 3 -4.28 13.52 -3.24
N SER A 4 -4.52 14.69 -3.82
CA SER A 4 -4.04 15.97 -3.28
C SER A 4 -4.67 16.29 -1.93
N ALA A 5 -5.96 15.98 -1.75
CA ALA A 5 -6.65 16.18 -0.48
C ALA A 5 -6.12 15.25 0.61
N ALA A 6 -5.85 13.98 0.29
CA ALA A 6 -5.22 13.04 1.22
C ALA A 6 -3.81 13.49 1.62
N SER A 7 -3.02 13.99 0.66
CA SER A 7 -1.69 14.52 0.96
C SER A 7 -1.76 15.75 1.87
N ALA A 8 -2.65 16.71 1.59
CA ALA A 8 -2.86 17.88 2.45
C ALA A 8 -3.32 17.48 3.87
N ALA A 9 -4.21 16.49 3.95
CA ALA A 9 -4.66 15.93 5.23
C ALA A 9 -3.52 15.27 6.01
N ALA A 10 -2.60 14.57 5.36
CA ALA A 10 -1.41 14.00 5.98
C ALA A 10 -0.46 15.11 6.49
N VAL A 11 -0.22 16.16 5.69
CA VAL A 11 0.58 17.33 6.10
C VAL A 11 -0.01 17.99 7.34
N SER A 12 -1.34 18.18 7.40
CA SER A 12 -2.01 18.76 8.58
C SER A 12 -1.85 17.94 9.86
N ARG A 13 -1.46 16.67 9.74
CA ARG A 13 -1.19 15.73 10.85
C ARG A 13 0.31 15.58 11.15
N GLY A 14 1.16 16.38 10.51
CA GLY A 14 2.60 16.40 10.74
C GLY A 14 3.40 15.38 9.92
N TYR A 15 2.80 14.77 8.89
CA TYR A 15 3.53 13.91 7.95
C TYR A 15 4.20 14.74 6.85
N GLN A 16 5.40 14.35 6.45
CA GLN A 16 6.01 14.77 5.20
C GLN A 16 5.36 13.96 4.07
N SER A 17 4.44 14.61 3.35
CA SER A 17 3.62 13.92 2.35
C SER A 17 3.84 14.44 0.94
N MET A 18 3.67 13.54 -0.03
CA MET A 18 3.58 13.89 -1.44
C MET A 18 2.67 12.92 -2.20
N VAL A 19 2.10 13.40 -3.29
CA VAL A 19 1.51 12.54 -4.32
C VAL A 19 2.64 12.01 -5.19
N VAL A 20 2.77 10.69 -5.27
CA VAL A 20 3.78 10.01 -6.08
C VAL A 20 3.25 9.79 -7.49
N SER A 21 2.03 9.29 -7.63
CA SER A 21 1.37 9.06 -8.92
C SER A 21 -0.15 9.17 -8.78
N THR A 22 -0.82 9.55 -9.86
CA THR A 22 -2.29 9.56 -9.99
C THR A 22 -2.79 8.67 -11.14
N CYS A 23 -1.92 7.81 -11.67
CA CYS A 23 -2.16 6.96 -12.83
C CYS A 23 -1.52 5.58 -12.63
N ILE A 24 -1.63 5.03 -11.43
CA ILE A 24 -1.19 3.67 -11.14
C ILE A 24 -2.10 2.69 -11.87
N GLU A 25 -1.50 1.87 -12.72
CA GLU A 25 -2.17 0.82 -13.48
C GLU A 25 -1.37 -0.49 -13.36
N GLY A 26 -2.01 -1.60 -13.73
CA GLY A 26 -1.39 -2.92 -13.73
C GLY A 26 -1.94 -3.85 -12.66
N ASN A 27 -1.30 -5.01 -12.49
CA ASN A 27 -1.76 -6.04 -11.58
C ASN A 27 -1.47 -5.67 -10.12
N ALA A 28 -2.47 -5.78 -9.25
CA ALA A 28 -2.42 -5.51 -7.82
C ALA A 28 -1.25 -6.22 -7.12
N ASN A 29 -0.93 -7.46 -7.50
CA ASN A 29 0.18 -8.20 -6.91
C ASN A 29 1.53 -7.58 -7.27
N CYS A 30 1.75 -7.18 -8.52
CA CYS A 30 2.98 -6.51 -8.95
C CYS A 30 3.14 -5.14 -8.28
N ILE A 31 2.05 -4.37 -8.18
CA ILE A 31 2.05 -3.06 -7.51
C ILE A 31 2.40 -3.23 -6.03
N ALA A 32 1.82 -4.22 -5.36
CA ALA A 32 2.11 -4.50 -3.95
C ALA A 32 3.60 -4.80 -3.71
N ILE A 33 4.24 -5.60 -4.59
CA ILE A 33 5.68 -5.88 -4.52
C ILE A 33 6.49 -4.58 -4.64
N SER A 34 6.18 -3.74 -5.63
CA SER A 34 6.91 -2.48 -5.82
C SER A 34 6.70 -1.51 -4.65
N TYR A 35 5.48 -1.43 -4.10
CA TYR A 35 5.21 -0.59 -2.93
C TYR A 35 5.91 -1.11 -1.67
N ALA A 36 5.92 -2.42 -1.44
CA ALA A 36 6.58 -3.02 -0.28
C ALA A 36 8.09 -2.83 -0.33
N LYS A 37 8.71 -2.98 -1.51
CA LYS A 37 10.13 -2.69 -1.74
C LYS A 37 10.45 -1.22 -1.45
N LEU A 38 9.66 -0.28 -1.99
CA LEU A 38 9.83 1.15 -1.69
C LEU A 38 9.75 1.42 -0.18
N ALA A 39 8.72 0.88 0.48
CA ALA A 39 8.52 1.03 1.91
C ALA A 39 9.70 0.47 2.73
N ALA A 40 10.22 -0.71 2.36
CA ALA A 40 11.34 -1.34 3.04
C ALA A 40 12.65 -0.55 2.87
N ILE A 41 12.92 -0.02 1.69
CA ILE A 41 14.10 0.83 1.44
C ILE A 41 14.00 2.12 2.26
N LEU A 42 12.84 2.77 2.25
CA LEU A 42 12.59 3.97 3.07
C LEU A 42 12.75 3.66 4.57
N ALA A 43 12.22 2.52 5.03
CA ALA A 43 12.35 2.11 6.42
C ALA A 43 13.81 1.93 6.85
N LYS A 44 14.61 1.20 6.06
CA LYS A 44 16.06 1.02 6.32
C LYS A 44 16.82 2.34 6.24
N ARG A 45 16.43 3.25 5.35
CA ARG A 45 17.02 4.59 5.27
C ARG A 45 16.75 5.42 6.53
N LEU A 46 15.56 5.36 7.11
CA LEU A 46 15.23 6.06 8.36
C LEU A 46 16.05 5.56 9.57
N THR A 47 16.60 4.35 9.50
CA THR A 47 17.47 3.77 10.54
C THR A 47 18.96 3.86 10.20
N GLY A 48 19.33 4.29 9.00
CA GLY A 48 20.71 4.33 8.53
C GLY A 48 21.27 2.97 8.08
N GLU A 49 20.40 1.97 7.88
CA GLU A 49 20.74 0.62 7.42
C GLU A 49 20.83 0.49 5.89
N THR A 50 20.61 1.57 5.15
CA THR A 50 20.67 1.57 3.68
C THR A 50 21.19 2.91 3.18
N ASP A 51 22.07 2.86 2.18
CA ASP A 51 22.65 4.04 1.54
C ASP A 51 21.70 4.65 0.50
N CYS A 52 21.96 5.91 0.15
CA CYS A 52 21.22 6.67 -0.85
C CYS A 52 21.26 6.03 -2.24
N ASP A 53 22.33 5.32 -2.58
CA ASP A 53 22.50 4.68 -3.89
C ASP A 53 21.44 3.61 -4.17
N ILE A 54 21.09 2.80 -3.17
CA ILE A 54 20.05 1.75 -3.29
C ILE A 54 18.67 2.38 -3.54
N LEU A 55 18.39 3.52 -2.90
CA LEU A 55 17.15 4.24 -3.11
C LEU A 55 17.12 4.88 -4.50
N GLU A 56 18.22 5.44 -4.98
CA GLU A 56 18.32 6.03 -6.33
C GLU A 56 18.07 4.96 -7.40
N GLU A 57 18.78 3.83 -7.34
CA GLU A 57 18.62 2.70 -8.27
C GLU A 57 17.19 2.17 -8.26
N TYR A 58 16.58 2.02 -7.08
CA TYR A 58 15.21 1.55 -6.99
C TYR A 58 14.20 2.55 -7.53
N LEU A 59 14.41 3.85 -7.34
CA LEU A 59 13.52 4.88 -7.90
C LEU A 59 13.65 4.96 -9.43
N GLU A 60 14.83 4.70 -10.00
CA GLU A 60 14.99 4.50 -11.44
C GLU A 60 14.13 3.35 -11.97
N GLU A 61 14.21 2.19 -11.32
CA GLU A 61 13.39 1.04 -11.65
C GLU A 61 11.89 1.37 -11.49
N PHE A 62 11.51 2.04 -10.41
CA PHE A 62 10.13 2.41 -10.11
C PHE A 62 9.54 3.35 -11.17
N GLU A 63 10.28 4.36 -11.61
CA GLU A 63 9.86 5.29 -12.66
C GLU A 63 9.80 4.65 -14.05
N SER A 64 10.53 3.54 -14.26
CA SER A 64 10.38 2.73 -15.49
C SER A 64 9.07 1.93 -15.51
N GLN A 65 8.50 1.63 -14.34
CA GLN A 65 7.27 0.84 -14.19
C GLN A 65 6.03 1.72 -14.07
N PHE A 66 6.15 2.90 -13.47
CA PHE A 66 5.03 3.78 -13.17
C PHE A 66 5.28 5.21 -13.65
N ILE A 67 4.22 5.85 -14.16
CA ILE A 67 4.24 7.29 -14.39
C ILE A 67 4.17 7.99 -13.03
N THR A 68 5.16 8.81 -12.72
CA THR A 68 5.30 9.51 -11.43
C THR A 68 5.23 11.02 -11.58
N THR A 69 5.07 11.71 -10.45
CA THR A 69 5.11 13.17 -10.39
C THR A 69 6.54 13.67 -10.61
N GLU A 70 6.68 14.76 -11.38
CA GLU A 70 7.97 15.39 -11.66
C GLU A 70 8.79 15.66 -10.39
N GLY A 71 10.09 15.35 -10.47
CA GLY A 71 11.04 15.51 -9.37
C GLY A 71 10.82 14.53 -8.22
N LEU A 72 10.23 13.35 -8.49
CA LEU A 72 9.98 12.32 -7.48
C LEU A 72 11.22 12.04 -6.63
N ARG A 73 12.35 11.74 -7.28
CA ARG A 73 13.60 11.38 -6.59
C ARG A 73 14.02 12.47 -5.62
N GLU A 74 14.22 13.69 -6.12
CA GLU A 74 14.63 14.84 -5.29
C GLU A 74 13.70 15.04 -4.08
N LYS A 75 12.38 14.91 -4.29
CA LYS A 75 11.40 15.05 -3.21
C LYS A 75 11.52 13.91 -2.18
N ILE A 76 11.63 12.66 -2.63
CA ILE A 76 11.79 11.50 -1.74
C ILE A 76 13.09 11.58 -0.92
N PHE A 77 14.20 12.03 -1.52
CA PHE A 77 15.46 12.22 -0.79
C PHE A 77 15.38 13.27 0.32
N LYS A 78 14.42 14.20 0.28
CA LYS A 78 14.23 15.20 1.34
C LYS A 78 13.41 14.69 2.53
N LEU A 79 12.77 13.53 2.41
CA LEU A 79 11.96 12.93 3.47
C LEU A 79 12.86 12.25 4.52
N LYS A 80 12.59 12.46 5.82
CA LYS A 80 13.52 12.11 6.92
C LYS A 80 12.89 11.53 8.19
N ASP A 81 11.56 11.47 8.29
CA ASP A 81 10.90 10.97 9.51
C ASP A 81 9.52 10.35 9.22
N LYS A 82 8.44 11.12 9.39
CA LYS A 82 7.07 10.69 9.14
C LYS A 82 6.69 10.82 7.67
N ILE A 83 6.98 9.79 6.89
CA ILE A 83 6.74 9.78 5.44
C ILE A 83 5.31 9.32 5.15
N CYS A 84 4.61 10.04 4.28
CA CYS A 84 3.28 9.64 3.78
C CYS A 84 3.19 9.81 2.26
N LEU A 85 3.33 8.71 1.53
CA LEU A 85 3.25 8.68 0.08
C LEU A 85 1.83 8.35 -0.36
N ILE A 86 1.29 9.17 -1.25
CA ILE A 86 -0.05 9.00 -1.80
C ILE A 86 0.05 8.56 -3.25
N PHE A 87 -0.69 7.52 -3.59
CA PHE A 87 -0.86 7.04 -4.95
C PHE A 87 -2.34 6.98 -5.30
N ALA A 88 -2.67 7.07 -6.57
CA ALA A 88 -4.03 6.84 -7.07
C ALA A 88 -3.99 6.23 -8.47
N GLY A 89 -5.05 5.52 -8.84
CA GLY A 89 -5.19 4.90 -10.15
C GLY A 89 -6.21 3.77 -10.15
N GLU A 90 -6.17 2.92 -11.18
CA GLU A 90 -7.08 1.78 -11.34
C GLU A 90 -6.28 0.47 -11.51
N PRO A 91 -5.78 -0.12 -10.42
CA PRO A 91 -5.22 -1.46 -10.45
C PRO A 91 -6.21 -2.49 -11.01
N THR A 92 -5.69 -3.65 -11.37
CA THR A 92 -6.48 -4.81 -11.77
C THR A 92 -6.05 -6.02 -10.98
N VAL A 93 -6.90 -7.03 -10.91
CA VAL A 93 -6.53 -8.31 -10.33
C VAL A 93 -7.02 -9.42 -11.26
N VAL A 94 -6.17 -10.42 -11.47
CA VAL A 94 -6.54 -11.61 -12.24
C VAL A 94 -7.18 -12.59 -11.27
N VAL A 95 -8.42 -12.96 -11.54
CA VAL A 95 -9.17 -13.90 -10.72
C VAL A 95 -8.96 -15.31 -11.27
N THR A 96 -8.28 -16.16 -10.49
CA THR A 96 -8.02 -17.57 -10.79
C THR A 96 -8.64 -18.51 -9.76
N GLY A 97 -8.89 -18.01 -8.55
CA GLY A 97 -9.53 -18.76 -7.47
C GLY A 97 -11.05 -18.60 -7.43
N THR A 98 -11.63 -19.12 -6.36
CA THR A 98 -13.09 -19.08 -6.07
C THR A 98 -13.42 -18.26 -4.83
N GLY A 99 -12.40 -17.62 -4.24
CA GLY A 99 -12.52 -16.78 -3.06
C GLY A 99 -13.27 -15.48 -3.33
N LYS A 100 -13.37 -14.70 -2.26
CA LYS A 100 -14.00 -13.39 -2.27
C LYS A 100 -12.98 -12.30 -1.96
N GLY A 101 -13.00 -11.21 -2.72
CA GLY A 101 -12.13 -10.06 -2.51
C GLY A 101 -12.21 -9.09 -3.67
N GLY A 102 -11.37 -8.07 -3.65
CA GLY A 102 -11.18 -7.15 -4.76
C GLY A 102 -9.72 -6.75 -4.90
N ARG A 103 -9.44 -5.94 -5.90
CA ARG A 103 -8.08 -5.50 -6.24
C ARG A 103 -7.40 -4.75 -5.09
N ASN A 104 -8.15 -3.94 -4.34
CA ASN A 104 -7.60 -3.15 -3.24
C ASN A 104 -7.26 -4.03 -2.03
N GLN A 105 -8.16 -4.96 -1.68
CA GLN A 105 -7.90 -5.97 -0.65
C GLN A 105 -6.73 -6.89 -1.03
N GLN A 106 -6.68 -7.35 -2.28
CA GLN A 106 -5.59 -8.18 -2.79
C GLN A 106 -4.23 -7.45 -2.70
N LEU A 107 -4.20 -6.18 -3.10
CA LEU A 107 -3.01 -5.33 -3.02
C LEU A 107 -2.56 -5.15 -1.57
N ALA A 108 -3.48 -4.80 -0.66
CA ALA A 108 -3.16 -4.61 0.76
C ALA A 108 -2.66 -5.89 1.44
N LEU A 109 -3.25 -7.05 1.10
CA LEU A 109 -2.82 -8.35 1.63
C LEU A 109 -1.43 -8.74 1.13
N ASN A 110 -1.20 -8.64 -0.19
CA ASN A 110 0.11 -8.97 -0.76
C ASN A 110 1.20 -8.04 -0.24
N PHE A 111 0.90 -6.73 -0.09
CA PHE A 111 1.84 -5.77 0.50
C PHE A 111 2.30 -6.23 1.89
N ALA A 112 1.39 -6.72 2.73
CA ALA A 112 1.73 -7.17 4.08
C ALA A 112 2.61 -8.43 4.09
N ILE A 113 2.35 -9.37 3.18
CA ILE A 113 3.21 -10.56 2.97
C ILE A 113 4.62 -10.12 2.56
N GLU A 114 4.73 -9.21 1.61
CA GLU A 114 6.02 -8.70 1.14
C GLU A 114 6.79 -7.95 2.23
N ILE A 115 6.12 -7.12 3.03
CA ILE A 115 6.74 -6.45 4.18
C ILE A 115 7.28 -7.45 5.20
N PHE A 116 6.55 -8.53 5.47
CA PHE A 116 7.04 -9.61 6.32
C PHE A 116 8.33 -10.23 5.76
N ASN A 117 8.35 -10.53 4.45
CA ASN A 117 9.50 -11.14 3.77
C ASN A 117 10.73 -10.23 3.68
N LEU A 118 10.54 -8.90 3.64
CA LEU A 118 11.62 -7.92 3.46
C LEU A 118 12.36 -7.57 4.76
N HIS A 119 11.89 -8.05 5.92
CA HIS A 119 12.53 -7.87 7.23
C HIS A 119 12.88 -6.40 7.54
N ILE A 120 11.87 -5.53 7.55
CA ILE A 120 12.07 -4.11 7.87
C ILE A 120 12.57 -3.88 9.32
N PRO A 121 13.27 -2.77 9.59
CA PRO A 121 13.75 -2.46 10.94
C PRO A 121 12.63 -2.40 11.98
N LYS A 122 12.86 -3.00 13.15
CA LYS A 122 11.83 -3.13 14.21
C LYS A 122 11.34 -1.80 14.82
N ASN A 123 12.15 -0.75 14.72
CA ASN A 123 11.83 0.59 15.20
C ASN A 123 11.25 1.49 14.09
N VAL A 124 10.76 0.89 12.99
CA VAL A 124 10.03 1.60 11.95
C VAL A 124 8.67 0.96 11.80
N LYS A 125 7.64 1.80 11.81
CA LYS A 125 6.28 1.41 11.51
C LYS A 125 6.00 1.68 10.03
N VAL A 126 5.59 0.64 9.32
CA VAL A 126 5.03 0.74 7.97
C VAL A 126 3.53 0.50 8.10
N SER A 127 2.72 1.29 7.38
CA SER A 127 1.28 1.08 7.32
C SER A 127 0.79 1.43 5.93
N PHE A 128 -0.10 0.60 5.40
CA PHE A 128 -0.56 0.75 4.03
C PHE A 128 -2.08 0.62 3.95
N LEU A 129 -2.70 1.50 3.18
CA LEU A 129 -4.12 1.47 2.85
C LEU A 129 -4.26 1.41 1.34
N SER A 130 -5.18 0.58 0.86
CA SER A 130 -5.67 0.61 -0.51
C SER A 130 -7.19 0.55 -0.48
N CYS A 131 -7.87 1.51 -1.13
CA CYS A 131 -9.33 1.54 -1.20
C CYS A 131 -9.89 2.26 -2.44
N GLY A 132 -11.03 1.76 -2.90
CA GLY A 132 -11.88 2.39 -3.91
C GLY A 132 -12.68 3.55 -3.34
N THR A 133 -12.67 4.67 -4.05
CA THR A 133 -13.36 5.89 -3.59
C THR A 133 -14.88 5.81 -3.69
N ASP A 134 -15.41 4.84 -4.43
CA ASP A 134 -16.84 4.51 -4.54
C ASP A 134 -17.39 3.70 -3.36
N GLY A 135 -16.50 3.25 -2.47
CA GLY A 135 -16.84 2.44 -1.31
C GLY A 135 -16.93 0.94 -1.59
N ILE A 136 -16.52 0.48 -2.78
CA ILE A 136 -16.70 -0.90 -3.23
C ILE A 136 -15.37 -1.48 -3.73
N ASP A 137 -15.05 -2.70 -3.31
CA ASP A 137 -13.92 -3.46 -3.83
C ASP A 137 -14.31 -4.92 -4.07
N GLY A 138 -14.43 -5.27 -5.35
CA GLY A 138 -14.94 -6.57 -5.78
C GLY A 138 -16.38 -6.83 -5.31
N PRO A 139 -16.83 -8.09 -5.25
CA PRO A 139 -18.17 -8.45 -4.78
C PRO A 139 -18.31 -8.41 -3.24
N THR A 140 -17.66 -7.46 -2.55
CA THR A 140 -17.64 -7.35 -1.08
C THR A 140 -18.44 -6.14 -0.55
N ASP A 141 -18.57 -6.04 0.77
CA ASP A 141 -19.14 -4.86 1.45
C ASP A 141 -18.06 -3.85 1.91
N ALA A 142 -16.81 -4.04 1.47
CA ALA A 142 -15.68 -3.21 1.80
C ALA A 142 -15.21 -2.44 0.57
N ALA A 143 -14.64 -1.25 0.80
CA ALA A 143 -13.98 -0.43 -0.19
C ALA A 143 -12.54 -0.86 -0.46
N GLY A 144 -11.99 -1.74 0.38
CA GLY A 144 -10.57 -2.07 0.39
C GLY A 144 -10.14 -2.50 1.79
N ALA A 145 -8.85 -2.37 2.08
CA ALA A 145 -8.29 -2.79 3.37
C ALA A 145 -7.05 -1.99 3.78
N ILE A 146 -6.80 -1.99 5.09
CA ILE A 146 -5.53 -1.57 5.69
C ILE A 146 -4.66 -2.82 5.86
N SER A 147 -3.42 -2.79 5.38
CA SER A 147 -2.48 -3.90 5.48
C SER A 147 -2.30 -4.34 6.94
N PRO A 148 -2.36 -5.65 7.24
CA PRO A 148 -2.01 -6.19 8.54
C PRO A 148 -0.58 -5.83 8.92
N ASN A 149 -0.33 -5.60 10.21
CA ASN A 149 1.01 -5.40 10.75
C ASN A 149 1.34 -6.53 11.72
N ASN A 150 2.63 -6.82 11.89
CA ASN A 150 3.12 -7.83 12.86
C ASN A 150 2.52 -9.24 12.67
N MET A 151 2.27 -9.65 11.42
CA MET A 151 1.89 -11.04 11.12
C MET A 151 3.02 -11.99 11.54
N ASP A 152 2.66 -13.10 12.18
CA ASP A 152 3.58 -14.22 12.38
C ASP A 152 3.58 -15.17 11.17
N THR A 153 4.40 -16.21 11.21
CA THR A 153 4.52 -17.18 10.12
C THR A 153 3.22 -17.93 9.81
N ASN A 154 2.34 -18.16 10.80
CA ASN A 154 1.06 -18.84 10.57
C ASN A 154 0.10 -17.92 9.83
N TRP A 155 0.06 -16.64 10.22
CA TRP A 155 -0.73 -15.63 9.53
C TRP A 155 -0.26 -15.38 8.11
N VAL A 156 1.05 -15.32 7.88
CA VAL A 156 1.61 -15.18 6.52
C VAL A 156 1.24 -16.37 5.65
N LYS A 157 1.31 -17.60 6.18
CA LYS A 157 0.87 -18.79 5.46
C LYS A 157 -0.61 -18.72 5.08
N PHE A 158 -1.48 -18.36 6.03
CA PHE A 158 -2.91 -18.19 5.76
C PHE A 158 -3.18 -17.05 4.78
N ALA A 159 -2.43 -15.95 4.87
CA ALA A 159 -2.49 -14.84 3.94
C ALA A 159 -2.15 -15.30 2.52
N GLN A 160 -1.10 -16.10 2.35
CA GLN A 160 -0.71 -16.65 1.05
C GLN A 160 -1.79 -17.57 0.48
N ASP A 161 -2.33 -18.50 1.30
CA ASP A 161 -3.41 -19.38 0.88
C ASP A 161 -4.65 -18.59 0.41
N CYS A 162 -5.00 -17.51 1.13
CA CYS A 162 -6.08 -16.60 0.72
C CYS A 162 -5.73 -15.81 -0.54
N LEU A 163 -4.50 -15.32 -0.68
CA LEU A 163 -4.06 -14.54 -1.84
C LEU A 163 -4.16 -15.39 -3.12
N ASP A 164 -3.65 -16.62 -3.09
CA ASP A 164 -3.62 -17.55 -4.22
C ASP A 164 -5.04 -17.96 -4.68
N ASN A 165 -6.01 -17.96 -3.76
CA ASN A 165 -7.41 -18.25 -4.05
C ASN A 165 -8.28 -16.99 -4.30
N ASN A 166 -7.68 -15.79 -4.43
CA ASN A 166 -8.39 -14.50 -4.51
C ASN A 166 -9.41 -14.29 -3.37
N ASP A 167 -9.08 -14.77 -2.17
CA ASP A 167 -9.94 -14.80 -0.98
C ASP A 167 -9.50 -13.80 0.11
N ALA A 168 -8.97 -12.64 -0.32
CA ALA A 168 -8.45 -11.63 0.59
C ALA A 168 -9.50 -11.13 1.59
N TYR A 169 -10.79 -11.08 1.21
CA TYR A 169 -11.86 -10.68 2.11
C TYR A 169 -11.96 -11.61 3.32
N ARG A 170 -11.85 -12.95 3.11
CA ARG A 170 -11.88 -13.93 4.19
C ARG A 170 -10.70 -13.77 5.14
N PHE A 171 -9.52 -13.49 4.59
CA PHE A 171 -8.35 -13.20 5.43
C PHE A 171 -8.66 -12.03 6.37
N PHE A 172 -9.12 -10.90 5.80
CA PHE A 172 -9.37 -9.70 6.58
C PHE A 172 -10.53 -9.83 7.55
N GLN A 173 -11.57 -10.62 7.24
CA GLN A 173 -12.61 -10.95 8.22
C GLN A 173 -12.06 -11.70 9.44
N SER A 174 -11.00 -12.47 9.26
CA SER A 174 -10.38 -13.27 10.32
C SER A 174 -9.35 -12.45 11.12
N TRP A 175 -8.60 -11.58 10.43
CA TRP A 175 -7.60 -10.70 11.02
C TRP A 175 -8.25 -9.58 11.84
N ASP A 176 -7.86 -9.43 13.11
CA ASP A 176 -8.38 -8.42 14.04
C ASP A 176 -9.91 -8.26 13.99
N SER A 177 -10.63 -9.39 13.86
CA SER A 177 -12.10 -9.43 13.77
C SER A 177 -12.72 -8.57 12.64
N GLY A 178 -11.96 -8.26 11.58
CA GLY A 178 -12.46 -7.45 10.47
C GLY A 178 -12.13 -5.96 10.55
N ASP A 179 -11.44 -5.48 11.59
CA ASP A 179 -11.16 -4.05 11.79
C ASP A 179 -10.30 -3.43 10.68
N ASN A 180 -9.56 -4.26 9.94
CA ASN A 180 -8.75 -3.85 8.79
C ASN A 180 -9.55 -3.72 7.49
N LEU A 181 -10.82 -4.13 7.45
CA LEU A 181 -11.71 -3.90 6.30
C LEU A 181 -12.21 -2.45 6.31
N VAL A 182 -12.05 -1.77 5.19
CA VAL A 182 -12.51 -0.38 5.05
C VAL A 182 -13.98 -0.38 4.63
N LYS A 183 -14.90 -0.31 5.60
CA LYS A 183 -16.35 -0.32 5.36
C LYS A 183 -16.94 1.08 5.50
N ILE A 184 -16.78 1.90 4.46
CA ILE A 184 -17.26 3.29 4.44
C ILE A 184 -18.67 3.43 3.82
N GLY A 185 -19.24 2.34 3.30
CA GLY A 185 -20.49 2.36 2.55
C GLY A 185 -20.33 3.01 1.17
N HIS A 186 -21.40 2.99 0.38
CA HIS A 186 -21.37 3.60 -0.95
C HIS A 186 -21.29 5.12 -0.85
N THR A 187 -20.29 5.72 -1.49
CA THR A 187 -20.03 7.16 -1.38
C THR A 187 -20.79 7.99 -2.42
N GLY A 188 -21.33 7.36 -3.46
CA GLY A 188 -21.99 8.03 -4.58
C GLY A 188 -21.05 8.81 -5.51
N THR A 189 -19.73 8.62 -5.37
CA THR A 189 -18.71 9.21 -6.25
C THR A 189 -17.63 8.19 -6.58
N ASN A 190 -17.06 8.22 -7.78
CA ASN A 190 -15.93 7.38 -8.15
C ASN A 190 -14.85 8.24 -8.82
N VAL A 191 -13.70 8.35 -8.16
CA VAL A 191 -12.51 9.07 -8.67
C VAL A 191 -11.28 8.15 -8.61
N MET A 192 -11.48 6.87 -8.94
CA MET A 192 -10.50 5.79 -8.92
C MET A 192 -10.12 5.32 -7.50
N ASP A 193 -9.14 4.43 -7.38
CA ASP A 193 -8.62 3.98 -6.09
C ASP A 193 -7.57 4.93 -5.54
N ILE A 194 -7.44 4.95 -4.21
CA ILE A 194 -6.39 5.67 -3.49
C ILE A 194 -5.58 4.69 -2.65
N HIS A 195 -4.26 4.88 -2.68
CA HIS A 195 -3.31 4.15 -1.85
C HIS A 195 -2.54 5.12 -0.96
N VAL A 196 -2.40 4.77 0.31
CA VAL A 196 -1.69 5.58 1.30
C VAL A 196 -0.63 4.71 1.95
N LEU A 197 0.64 5.02 1.71
CA LEU A 197 1.78 4.37 2.32
C LEU A 197 2.40 5.29 3.37
N VAL A 198 2.42 4.83 4.61
CA VAL A 198 3.06 5.51 5.73
C VAL A 198 4.30 4.74 6.14
N VAL A 199 5.42 5.45 6.29
CA VAL A 199 6.66 4.93 6.87
C VAL A 199 7.13 5.93 7.92
N GLU A 200 7.15 5.54 9.18
CA GLU A 200 7.54 6.43 10.29
C GLU A 200 8.41 5.70 11.31
N LYS A 201 9.42 6.40 11.82
CA LYS A 201 10.24 5.88 12.91
C LYS A 201 9.42 5.88 14.22
N SER A 202 9.48 4.78 14.96
CA SER A 202 8.84 4.62 16.27
C SER A 202 9.71 5.14 17.41
#